data_AF-A0A4D4MZ66-F1
#
_entry.id   AF-A0A4D4MZ66-F1
#
_cell.length_a   1.000
_cell.length_b   1.000
_cell.length_c   1.000
_cell.angle_alpha   90.00
_cell.angle_beta   90.00
_cell.angle_gamma   90.00
#
_symmetry.space_group_name_H-M   'P 1'
#
loop_
_entity.id
_entity.type
_entity.pdbx_description
1 polymer ?
#
loop_
_entity_poly.entity_id
_entity_poly.type
_entity_poly.pdbx_seq_one_letter_code
_entity_poly.pdbx_strand_id
1 'polypeptide(L)'
;MTYTRPARIGPDAEVTAQQAVAALVRRHLRAYGPATPAHFAKWAATSKGWADGVFGALARAGEIEEVRFEGASAWVDAGDTRFPAEAVRGVRLLPYFDPYGIAAQPRELLFPGASYQRALARGQAGNYPVLLVDGVVAGVWHQRRQGRRTTVTVEALGRLTARQEQELGEQVERMGEVLEAKPELVVGEVTTGPHA
;
A
#
# COMPACT_ATOMS: atom_id res chain seq x y z
N MET A 1 -12.61 31.02 2.48
CA MET A 1 -11.30 30.88 1.81
C MET A 1 -11.08 29.40 1.55
N THR A 2 -11.06 28.94 0.29
CA THR A 2 -10.83 27.52 -0.06
C THR A 2 -9.35 27.16 -0.14
N TYR A 3 -8.47 28.16 -0.21
CA TYR A 3 -7.02 28.01 -0.12
C TYR A 3 -6.45 29.07 0.83
N THR A 4 -5.42 28.71 1.58
CA THR A 4 -4.67 29.63 2.45
C THR A 4 -3.20 29.23 2.46
N ARG A 5 -2.34 30.11 2.97
CA ARG A 5 -0.91 29.84 3.11
C ARG A 5 -0.72 28.74 4.17
N PRO A 6 0.00 27.63 3.88
CA PRO A 6 0.24 26.56 4.86
C PRO A 6 0.86 27.06 6.17
N ALA A 7 1.71 28.09 6.11
CA ALA A 7 2.29 28.77 7.27
C ALA A 7 1.25 29.40 8.24
N ARG A 8 -0.04 29.45 7.86
CA ARG A 8 -1.13 29.91 8.73
C ARG A 8 -1.85 28.79 9.49
N ILE A 9 -1.56 27.52 9.19
CA ILE A 9 -2.28 26.35 9.73
C ILE A 9 -1.34 25.38 10.50
N GLY A 10 -0.03 25.43 10.26
CA GLY A 10 0.94 24.52 10.88
C GLY A 10 1.74 25.14 12.03
N PRO A 11 2.36 24.31 12.90
CA PRO A 11 3.31 24.80 13.89
C PRO A 11 4.56 25.39 13.22
N ASP A 12 5.12 26.46 13.80
CA ASP A 12 6.37 27.12 13.39
C ASP A 12 7.62 26.27 13.72
N ALA A 13 7.55 24.95 13.56
CA ALA A 13 8.68 24.09 13.88
C ALA A 13 9.83 24.38 12.91
N GLU A 14 10.88 25.05 13.40
CA GLU A 14 12.14 25.26 12.69
C GLU A 14 12.88 23.93 12.54
N VAL A 15 12.46 23.12 11.57
CA VAL A 15 13.16 21.90 11.18
C VAL A 15 14.06 22.24 9.99
N THR A 16 15.36 21.97 10.13
CA THR A 16 16.28 22.13 8.99
C THR A 16 15.91 21.14 7.87
N ALA A 17 16.23 21.48 6.62
CA ALA A 17 15.98 20.59 5.48
C ALA A 17 16.62 19.20 5.69
N GLN A 18 17.80 19.14 6.30
CA GLN A 18 18.48 17.88 6.62
C GLN A 18 17.69 17.03 7.61
N GLN A 19 17.20 17.62 8.70
CA GLN A 19 16.37 16.92 9.69
C GLN A 19 15.04 16.46 9.09
N ALA A 20 14.42 17.27 8.23
CA ALA A 20 13.18 16.91 7.55
C ALA A 20 13.36 15.71 6.61
N VAL A 21 14.45 15.69 5.84
CA VAL A 21 14.80 14.57 4.94
C VAL A 21 15.09 13.30 5.73
N ALA A 22 15.86 13.39 6.82
CA ALA A 22 16.12 12.26 7.70
C ALA A 22 14.81 11.67 8.25
N ALA A 23 13.93 12.53 8.80
CA ALA A 23 12.63 12.11 9.29
C ALA A 23 11.75 11.47 8.21
N LEU A 24 11.79 11.99 6.97
CA LEU A 24 11.03 11.45 5.84
C LEU A 24 11.49 10.03 5.46
N VAL A 25 12.81 9.82 5.34
CA VAL A 25 13.36 8.48 5.03
C VAL A 25 13.00 7.48 6.12
N ARG A 26 13.19 7.85 7.39
CA ARG A 26 12.89 6.98 8.53
C ARG A 26 11.41 6.60 8.61
N ARG A 27 10.50 7.55 8.38
CA ARG A 27 9.05 7.27 8.28
C ARG A 27 8.72 6.38 7.09
N HIS A 28 9.37 6.57 5.95
CA HIS A 28 9.21 5.70 4.79
C HIS A 28 9.65 4.26 5.11
N LEU A 29 10.80 4.08 5.78
CA LEU A 29 11.30 2.75 6.17
C LEU A 29 10.38 2.05 7.18
N ARG A 30 9.79 2.78 8.13
CA ARG A 30 8.82 2.21 9.07
C ARG A 30 7.50 1.81 8.42
N ALA A 31 7.10 2.48 7.34
CA ALA A 31 5.84 2.22 6.67
C ALA A 31 5.96 1.18 5.55
N TYR A 32 7.07 1.17 4.82
CA TYR A 32 7.25 0.42 3.57
C TYR A 32 8.57 -0.38 3.52
N GLY A 33 9.32 -0.42 4.63
CA GLY A 33 10.56 -1.18 4.73
C GLY A 33 10.31 -2.69 4.92
N PRO A 34 11.34 -3.53 4.74
CA PRO A 34 12.70 -3.18 4.30
C PRO A 34 12.73 -2.60 2.88
N ALA A 35 13.48 -1.51 2.67
CA ALA A 35 13.50 -0.83 1.38
C ALA A 35 14.91 -0.40 0.96
N THR A 36 15.09 -0.24 -0.36
CA THR A 36 16.36 0.25 -0.94
C THR A 36 16.28 1.76 -1.23
N PRO A 37 17.41 2.43 -1.42
CA PRO A 37 17.41 3.83 -1.88
C PRO A 37 16.64 4.01 -3.20
N ALA A 38 16.63 3.00 -4.08
CA ALA A 38 15.88 3.04 -5.33
C ALA A 38 14.35 3.00 -5.10
N HIS A 39 13.88 2.20 -4.13
CA HIS A 39 12.46 2.18 -3.75
C HIS A 39 12.02 3.55 -3.22
N PHE A 40 12.81 4.14 -2.32
CA PHE A 40 12.55 5.48 -1.79
C PHE A 40 12.59 6.55 -2.88
N ALA A 41 13.59 6.50 -3.77
CA ALA A 41 13.72 7.46 -4.86
C ALA A 41 12.50 7.46 -5.79
N LYS A 42 12.00 6.26 -6.13
CA LYS A 42 10.78 6.07 -6.91
C LYS A 42 9.55 6.64 -6.20
N TRP A 43 9.40 6.37 -4.90
CA TRP A 43 8.27 6.86 -4.10
C TRP A 43 8.28 8.38 -3.94
N ALA A 44 9.43 8.97 -3.64
CA ALA A 44 9.60 10.41 -3.43
C ALA A 44 9.78 11.21 -4.73
N ALA A 45 9.71 10.55 -5.90
CA ALA A 45 9.94 11.14 -7.21
C ALA A 45 11.27 11.93 -7.30
N THR A 46 12.36 11.32 -6.84
CA THR A 46 13.71 11.92 -6.80
C THR A 46 14.74 11.00 -7.48
N SER A 47 15.99 11.46 -7.59
CA SER A 47 17.06 10.67 -8.19
C SER A 47 17.58 9.60 -7.22
N LYS A 48 17.95 8.44 -7.78
CA LYS A 48 18.60 7.36 -7.01
C LYS A 48 19.90 7.83 -6.36
N GLY A 49 20.75 8.57 -7.08
CA GLY A 49 22.03 9.03 -6.56
C GLY A 49 21.90 9.94 -5.34
N TRP A 50 20.89 10.81 -5.32
CA TRP A 50 20.58 11.60 -4.13
C TRP A 50 20.12 10.72 -2.96
N ALA A 51 19.22 9.76 -3.21
CA ALA A 51 18.76 8.83 -2.19
C ALA A 51 19.90 7.97 -1.61
N ASP A 52 20.83 7.50 -2.45
CA ASP A 52 22.03 6.77 -2.02
C ASP A 52 22.85 7.61 -1.02
N GLY A 53 23.05 8.90 -1.32
CA GLY A 53 23.77 9.82 -0.44
C GLY A 53 23.09 10.02 0.92
N VAL A 54 21.76 10.20 0.91
CA VAL A 54 20.97 10.35 2.14
C VAL A 54 21.02 9.08 2.99
N PHE A 55 20.78 7.91 2.40
CA PHE A 55 20.83 6.63 3.10
C PHE A 55 22.23 6.36 3.66
N GLY A 56 23.29 6.64 2.89
CA GLY A 56 24.66 6.50 3.37
C GLY A 56 24.99 7.41 4.55
N ALA A 57 24.44 8.63 4.60
CA ALA A 57 24.60 9.52 5.73
C ALA A 57 23.88 9.00 6.99
N LEU A 58 22.63 8.54 6.84
CA LEU A 58 21.84 7.98 7.95
C LEU A 58 22.46 6.68 8.48
N ALA A 59 22.98 5.82 7.60
CA ALA A 59 23.67 4.60 8.00
C ALA A 59 24.93 4.89 8.82
N ARG A 60 25.76 5.85 8.40
CA ARG A 60 26.94 6.29 9.18
C ARG A 60 26.58 6.90 10.53
N ALA A 61 25.40 7.53 10.62
CA ALA A 61 24.88 8.07 11.87
C ALA A 61 24.21 7.01 12.76
N GLY A 62 24.08 5.76 12.29
CA GLY A 62 23.39 4.69 13.03
C GLY A 62 21.88 4.88 13.12
N GLU A 63 21.28 5.68 12.23
CA GLU A 63 19.83 5.94 12.24
C GLU A 63 19.02 4.90 11.44
N ILE A 64 19.69 4.14 10.58
CA ILE A 64 19.11 3.04 9.79
C ILE A 64 20.05 1.84 9.82
N GLU A 65 19.47 0.64 9.72
CA GLU A 65 20.20 -0.63 9.79
C GLU A 65 20.05 -1.41 8.48
N GLU A 66 21.15 -2.03 8.03
CA GLU A 66 21.13 -2.91 6.86
C GLU A 66 20.58 -4.29 7.23
N VAL A 67 19.66 -4.80 6.42
CA VAL A 67 19.08 -6.14 6.55
C VAL A 67 19.10 -6.87 5.21
N ARG A 68 18.93 -8.19 5.24
CA ARG A 68 18.68 -9.00 4.04
C ARG A 68 17.19 -9.11 3.78
N PHE A 69 16.76 -8.73 2.58
CA PHE A 69 15.38 -8.85 2.12
C PHE A 69 15.39 -9.35 0.68
N GLU A 70 14.70 -10.46 0.41
CA GLU A 70 14.62 -11.07 -0.93
C GLU A 70 15.98 -11.32 -1.59
N GLY A 71 16.96 -11.77 -0.79
CA GLY A 71 18.32 -12.06 -1.26
C GLY A 71 19.20 -10.82 -1.51
N ALA A 72 18.66 -9.61 -1.34
CA ALA A 72 19.37 -8.35 -1.53
C ALA A 72 19.57 -7.59 -0.21
N SER A 73 20.50 -6.62 -0.23
CA SER A 73 20.63 -5.65 0.86
C SER A 73 19.49 -4.64 0.80
N ALA A 74 18.87 -4.38 1.94
CA ALA A 74 17.86 -3.36 2.15
C ALA A 74 18.07 -2.67 3.49
N TRP A 75 17.30 -1.62 3.76
CA TRP A 75 17.41 -0.83 4.98
C TRP A 75 16.10 -0.83 5.76
N VAL A 76 16.22 -0.72 7.08
CA VAL A 76 15.13 -0.49 8.04
C VAL A 76 15.47 0.69 8.93
N ASP A 77 14.49 1.26 9.63
CA ASP A 77 14.79 2.22 10.70
C ASP A 77 15.58 1.51 11.81
N ALA A 78 16.52 2.20 12.44
CA ALA A 78 17.28 1.60 13.54
C ALA A 78 16.34 1.07 14.64
N GLY A 79 16.60 -0.16 15.09
CA GLY A 79 15.79 -0.91 16.05
C GLY A 79 14.55 -1.59 15.47
N ASP A 80 14.24 -1.43 14.18
CA ASP A 80 13.07 -2.01 13.51
C ASP A 80 13.40 -3.32 12.77
N THR A 81 14.22 -4.17 13.39
CA THR A 81 14.76 -5.40 12.80
C THR A 81 13.97 -6.65 13.15
N ARG A 82 12.87 -6.52 13.91
CA ARG A 82 12.04 -7.65 14.34
C ARG A 82 10.88 -7.86 13.40
N PHE A 83 10.97 -8.91 12.57
CA PHE A 83 9.90 -9.33 11.69
C PHE A 83 9.11 -10.49 12.30
N PRO A 84 7.76 -10.46 12.25
CA PRO A 84 6.96 -11.62 12.64
C PRO A 84 7.33 -12.85 11.81
N ALA A 85 7.58 -13.99 12.48
CA ALA A 85 7.85 -15.26 11.80
C ALA A 85 6.56 -15.92 11.27
N GLU A 86 5.41 -15.53 11.83
CA GLU A 86 4.12 -16.05 11.40
C GLU A 86 3.69 -15.39 10.09
N ALA A 87 3.23 -16.22 9.14
CA ALA A 87 2.67 -15.73 7.89
C ALA A 87 1.46 -14.83 8.15
N VAL A 88 1.40 -13.70 7.45
CA VAL A 88 0.23 -12.82 7.45
C VAL A 88 -0.97 -13.62 6.98
N ARG A 89 -2.12 -13.44 7.65
CA ARG A 89 -3.37 -14.09 7.28
C ARG A 89 -4.51 -13.10 7.13
N GLY A 90 -5.40 -13.42 6.21
CA GLY A 90 -6.75 -12.89 6.12
C GLY A 90 -7.03 -12.04 4.88
N VAL A 91 -8.27 -11.56 4.79
CA VAL A 91 -8.80 -10.86 3.62
C VAL A 91 -8.94 -9.35 3.86
N ARG A 92 -8.53 -8.53 2.88
CA ARG A 92 -8.78 -7.07 2.86
C ARG A 92 -9.24 -6.60 1.48
N LEU A 93 -10.19 -5.68 1.47
CA LEU A 93 -10.58 -4.92 0.27
C LEU A 93 -9.94 -3.53 0.35
N LEU A 94 -8.88 -3.30 -0.42
CA LEU A 94 -8.21 -2.01 -0.44
C LEU A 94 -8.81 -1.11 -1.52
N PRO A 95 -9.14 0.16 -1.21
CA PRO A 95 -9.70 1.09 -2.17
C PRO A 95 -8.68 1.53 -3.22
N TYR A 96 -9.17 2.27 -4.21
CA TYR A 96 -8.30 2.99 -5.13
C TYR A 96 -7.25 3.82 -4.39
N PHE A 97 -6.02 3.75 -4.89
CA PHE A 97 -4.90 4.54 -4.38
C PHE A 97 -4.55 4.32 -2.91
N ASP A 98 -4.94 3.17 -2.34
CA ASP A 98 -4.49 2.81 -1.00
C ASP A 98 -2.95 2.79 -0.93
N PRO A 99 -2.33 3.48 0.04
CA PRO A 99 -0.87 3.60 0.13
C PRO A 99 -0.14 2.25 0.18
N TYR A 100 -0.76 1.21 0.75
CA TYR A 100 -0.18 -0.14 0.77
C TYR A 100 0.05 -0.65 -0.65
N GLY A 101 -0.96 -0.55 -1.51
CA GLY A 101 -0.86 -0.92 -2.92
C GLY A 101 0.02 0.03 -3.72
N ILE A 102 -0.02 1.34 -3.46
CA ILE A 102 0.71 2.33 -4.27
C ILE A 102 2.22 2.30 -4.00
N ALA A 103 2.63 2.29 -2.73
CA ALA A 103 4.02 2.49 -2.35
C ALA A 103 4.86 1.19 -2.33
N ALA A 104 4.22 0.02 -2.25
CA ALA A 104 4.93 -1.26 -2.13
C ALA A 104 5.96 -1.50 -3.23
N GLN A 105 7.16 -1.93 -2.82
CA GLN A 105 8.24 -2.39 -3.68
C GLN A 105 8.95 -3.59 -3.01
N PRO A 106 9.49 -4.56 -3.79
CA PRO A 106 9.27 -4.77 -5.22
C PRO A 106 7.79 -5.04 -5.54
N ARG A 107 7.34 -4.56 -6.70
CA ARG A 107 5.91 -4.58 -7.05
C ARG A 107 5.41 -6.01 -7.24
N GLU A 108 6.26 -6.88 -7.77
CA GLU A 108 5.98 -8.25 -8.16
C GLU A 108 5.70 -9.17 -6.95
N LEU A 109 6.21 -8.82 -5.77
CA LEU A 109 5.95 -9.57 -4.54
C LEU A 109 4.54 -9.30 -4.01
N LEU A 110 4.09 -8.05 -4.10
CA LEU A 110 2.72 -7.70 -3.72
C LEU A 110 1.72 -8.11 -4.81
N PHE A 111 2.11 -8.07 -6.08
CA PHE A 111 1.28 -8.41 -7.22
C PHE A 111 1.85 -9.63 -7.97
N PRO A 112 1.71 -10.85 -7.44
CA PRO A 112 2.28 -12.05 -8.06
C PRO A 112 1.50 -12.50 -9.31
N GLY A 113 2.23 -12.83 -10.38
CA GLY A 113 1.69 -13.56 -11.54
C GLY A 113 0.52 -12.85 -12.22
N ALA A 114 -0.65 -13.52 -12.26
CA ALA A 114 -1.84 -13.01 -12.92
C ALA A 114 -2.36 -11.69 -12.31
N SER A 115 -2.13 -11.44 -11.01
CA SER A 115 -2.59 -10.21 -10.37
C SER A 115 -1.82 -8.98 -10.84
N TYR A 116 -0.54 -9.13 -11.23
CA TYR A 116 0.24 -8.05 -11.85
C TYR A 116 -0.43 -7.56 -13.12
N GLN A 117 -0.86 -8.48 -13.99
CA GLN A 117 -1.48 -8.15 -15.28
C GLN A 117 -2.89 -7.61 -15.10
N ARG A 118 -3.65 -8.17 -14.14
CA ARG A 118 -5.05 -7.80 -13.93
C ARG A 118 -5.24 -6.46 -13.21
N ALA A 119 -4.40 -6.18 -12.21
CA ALA A 119 -4.60 -5.05 -11.30
C ALA A 119 -3.74 -3.82 -11.64
N LEU A 120 -2.64 -3.98 -12.39
CA LEU A 120 -1.74 -2.86 -12.71
C LEU A 120 -1.90 -2.36 -14.15
N ALA A 121 -1.54 -1.10 -14.36
CA ALA A 121 -1.48 -0.49 -15.68
C ALA A 121 0.00 -0.31 -16.08
N ARG A 122 0.55 -1.24 -16.87
CA ARG A 122 1.96 -1.20 -17.32
C ARG A 122 2.95 -1.08 -16.13
N GLY A 123 2.68 -1.79 -15.04
CA GLY A 123 3.50 -1.78 -13.82
C GLY A 123 3.30 -0.56 -12.90
N GLN A 124 2.48 0.41 -13.32
CA GLN A 124 1.98 1.46 -12.44
C GLN A 124 0.71 1.00 -11.73
N ALA A 125 0.36 1.68 -10.65
CA ALA A 125 -0.92 1.48 -9.99
C ALA A 125 -2.04 1.52 -11.03
N GLY A 126 -2.75 0.40 -11.15
CA GLY A 126 -3.86 0.33 -12.07
C GLY A 126 -5.10 0.98 -11.49
N ASN A 127 -6.14 0.97 -12.30
CA ASN A 127 -7.39 1.64 -12.02
C ASN A 127 -8.41 0.62 -11.51
N TYR A 128 -7.98 -0.23 -10.59
CA TYR A 128 -8.83 -1.15 -9.86
C TYR A 128 -8.49 -1.13 -8.37
N PRO A 129 -9.49 -1.08 -7.47
CA PRO A 129 -9.36 -1.50 -6.10
C PRO A 129 -8.94 -2.97 -6.03
N VAL A 130 -8.15 -3.35 -5.02
CA VAL A 130 -7.53 -4.66 -4.96
C VAL A 130 -8.06 -5.50 -3.80
N LEU A 131 -8.22 -6.79 -4.06
CA LEU A 131 -8.45 -7.82 -3.05
C LEU A 131 -7.09 -8.32 -2.58
N LEU A 132 -6.83 -8.23 -1.28
CA LEU A 132 -5.72 -8.91 -0.64
C LEU A 132 -6.16 -10.20 0.03
N VAL A 133 -5.34 -11.24 -0.14
CA VAL A 133 -5.40 -12.48 0.62
C VAL A 133 -4.01 -12.71 1.20
N ASP A 134 -3.92 -12.87 2.53
CA ASP A 134 -2.69 -13.21 3.24
C ASP A 134 -1.52 -12.24 2.93
N GLY A 135 -1.87 -10.96 2.73
CA GLY A 135 -0.92 -9.86 2.50
C GLY A 135 -0.56 -9.59 1.04
N VAL A 136 -0.99 -10.43 0.09
CA VAL A 136 -0.72 -10.26 -1.36
C VAL A 136 -1.98 -10.03 -2.17
N VAL A 137 -1.84 -9.36 -3.32
CA VAL A 137 -2.96 -9.09 -4.23
C VAL A 137 -3.39 -10.37 -4.93
N ALA A 138 -4.64 -10.75 -4.68
CA ALA A 138 -5.27 -11.97 -5.17
C ALA A 138 -6.47 -11.70 -6.09
N GLY A 139 -6.75 -10.43 -6.40
CA GLY A 139 -7.86 -10.07 -7.26
C GLY A 139 -8.14 -8.57 -7.28
N VAL A 140 -9.24 -8.21 -7.93
CA VAL A 140 -9.74 -6.84 -7.98
C VAL A 140 -11.19 -6.79 -7.52
N TRP A 141 -11.67 -5.61 -7.17
CA TRP A 141 -13.08 -5.43 -6.83
C TRP A 141 -13.63 -4.13 -7.37
N HIS A 142 -14.96 -4.03 -7.44
CA HIS A 142 -15.67 -2.85 -7.89
C HIS A 142 -16.84 -2.55 -6.94
N GLN A 143 -17.16 -1.27 -6.81
CA GLN A 143 -18.28 -0.80 -6.02
C GLN A 143 -19.27 -0.05 -6.86
N ARG A 144 -20.54 -0.43 -6.73
CA ARG A 144 -21.65 0.34 -7.29
C ARG A 144 -22.64 0.71 -6.20
N ARG A 145 -22.92 2.00 -6.03
CA ARG A 145 -23.96 2.50 -5.13
C ARG A 145 -25.25 2.75 -5.90
N GLN A 146 -26.39 2.33 -5.33
CA GLN A 146 -27.73 2.62 -5.83
C GLN A 146 -28.64 2.97 -4.65
N GLY A 147 -28.89 4.26 -4.44
CA GLY A 147 -29.64 4.76 -3.28
C GLY A 147 -28.99 4.36 -1.95
N ARG A 148 -29.71 3.57 -1.15
CA ARG A 148 -29.25 3.02 0.15
C ARG A 148 -28.63 1.63 0.04
N ARG A 149 -28.37 1.13 -1.17
CA ARG A 149 -27.68 -0.15 -1.39
C ARG A 149 -26.30 0.08 -2.00
N THR A 150 -25.35 -0.77 -1.63
CA THR A 150 -24.05 -0.82 -2.30
C THR A 150 -23.72 -2.26 -2.66
N THR A 151 -23.49 -2.50 -3.95
CA THR A 151 -23.05 -3.78 -4.46
C THR A 151 -21.54 -3.75 -4.60
N VAL A 152 -20.87 -4.71 -3.99
CA VAL A 152 -19.42 -4.92 -4.06
C VAL A 152 -19.19 -6.19 -4.88
N THR A 153 -18.65 -6.01 -6.09
CA THR A 153 -18.30 -7.13 -6.98
C THR A 153 -16.83 -7.46 -6.80
N VAL A 154 -16.50 -8.72 -6.51
CA VAL A 154 -15.14 -9.16 -6.22
C VAL A 154 -14.74 -10.25 -7.22
N GLU A 155 -13.67 -9.97 -7.96
CA GLU A 155 -13.04 -10.91 -8.89
C GLU A 155 -11.77 -11.46 -8.24
N ALA A 156 -11.89 -12.64 -7.62
CA ALA A 156 -10.75 -13.39 -7.12
C ALA A 156 -10.06 -14.17 -8.26
N LEU A 157 -8.74 -14.07 -8.35
CA LEU A 157 -7.92 -14.77 -9.35
C LEU A 157 -7.54 -16.20 -8.93
N GLY A 158 -8.01 -16.63 -7.77
CA GLY A 158 -7.84 -17.98 -7.23
C GLY A 158 -9.06 -18.37 -6.38
N ARG A 159 -9.14 -19.65 -6.02
CA ARG A 159 -10.21 -20.13 -5.13
C ARG A 159 -9.96 -19.63 -3.71
N LEU A 160 -10.97 -18.99 -3.13
CA LEU A 160 -10.97 -18.65 -1.71
C LEU A 160 -11.36 -19.88 -0.89
N THR A 161 -10.76 -20.02 0.28
CA THR A 161 -11.23 -20.99 1.28
C THR A 161 -12.52 -20.49 1.93
N ALA A 162 -13.31 -21.39 2.53
CA ALA A 162 -14.53 -21.01 3.24
C ALA A 162 -14.30 -19.92 4.31
N ARG A 163 -13.14 -19.96 4.97
CA ARG A 163 -12.72 -18.91 5.92
C ARG A 163 -12.51 -17.57 5.22
N GLN A 164 -11.80 -17.55 4.09
CA GLN A 164 -11.54 -16.33 3.33
C GLN A 164 -12.83 -15.76 2.72
N GLU A 165 -13.78 -16.61 2.31
CA GLU A 165 -15.11 -16.18 1.85
C GLU A 165 -15.91 -15.52 2.99
N GLN A 166 -15.86 -16.10 4.19
CA GLN A 166 -16.47 -15.49 5.37
C GLN A 166 -15.83 -14.12 5.68
N GLU A 167 -14.50 -14.05 5.75
CA GLU A 167 -13.78 -12.80 6.01
C GLU A 167 -14.04 -11.75 4.92
N LEU A 168 -14.20 -12.16 3.66
CA LEU A 168 -14.60 -11.28 2.57
C LEU A 168 -16.00 -10.68 2.81
N GLY A 169 -16.95 -11.50 3.25
CA GLY A 169 -18.28 -11.04 3.66
C GLY A 169 -18.21 -9.99 4.78
N GLU A 170 -17.38 -10.23 5.79
CA GLU A 170 -17.16 -9.28 6.90
C GLU A 170 -16.56 -7.94 6.42
N GLN A 171 -15.64 -7.96 5.43
CA GLN A 171 -15.13 -6.72 4.82
C GLN A 171 -16.25 -5.93 4.13
N VAL A 172 -17.14 -6.62 3.42
CA VAL A 172 -18.26 -6.00 2.68
C VAL A 172 -19.31 -5.43 3.63
N GLU A 173 -19.60 -6.12 4.74
CA GLU A 173 -20.46 -5.59 5.80
C GLU A 173 -19.90 -4.31 6.41
N ARG A 174 -18.60 -4.31 6.76
CA ARG A 174 -17.91 -3.12 7.26
C ARG A 174 -17.96 -1.95 6.28
N MET A 175 -17.84 -2.21 4.97
CA MET A 175 -18.02 -1.16 3.96
C MET A 175 -19.43 -0.58 3.98
N GLY A 176 -20.45 -1.43 4.19
CA GLY A 176 -21.84 -0.99 4.35
C GLY A 176 -22.03 -0.06 5.54
N GLU A 177 -21.40 -0.37 6.67
CA GLU A 177 -21.40 0.50 7.87
C GLU A 177 -20.77 1.87 7.56
N VAL A 178 -19.56 1.89 7.01
CA VAL A 178 -18.82 3.14 6.70
C VAL A 178 -19.57 4.00 5.69
N LEU A 179 -20.23 3.38 4.72
CA LEU A 179 -20.95 4.08 3.65
C LEU A 179 -22.42 4.33 3.96
N GLU A 180 -22.88 3.92 5.15
CA GLU A 180 -24.28 4.00 5.59
C GLU A 180 -25.25 3.45 4.52
N ALA A 181 -24.93 2.27 3.99
CA ALA A 181 -25.70 1.58 2.95
C ALA A 181 -25.80 0.09 3.24
N LYS A 182 -26.91 -0.54 2.82
CA LYS A 182 -27.05 -1.99 2.83
C LYS A 182 -26.07 -2.61 1.83
N PRO A 183 -25.08 -3.38 2.27
CA PRO A 183 -24.10 -3.97 1.38
C PRO A 183 -24.63 -5.26 0.74
N GLU A 184 -24.07 -5.60 -0.41
CA GLU A 184 -24.34 -6.83 -1.15
C GLU A 184 -23.03 -7.29 -1.80
N LEU A 185 -22.61 -8.51 -1.50
CA LEU A 185 -21.42 -9.13 -2.10
C LEU A 185 -21.84 -9.92 -3.34
N VAL A 186 -21.15 -9.67 -4.45
CA VAL A 186 -21.19 -10.48 -5.67
C VAL A 186 -19.78 -10.99 -5.96
N VAL A 187 -19.61 -12.31 -6.07
CA VAL A 187 -18.34 -12.91 -6.50
C VAL A 187 -18.43 -13.24 -7.98
N GLY A 188 -17.53 -12.67 -8.78
CA GLY A 188 -17.54 -12.79 -10.24
C GLY A 188 -16.61 -11.81 -10.92
N GLU A 189 -16.53 -11.89 -12.25
CA GLU A 189 -15.69 -11.02 -13.06
C GLU A 189 -16.11 -9.54 -12.91
N VAL A 190 -15.12 -8.67 -12.69
CA VAL A 190 -15.32 -7.22 -12.69
C VAL A 190 -15.23 -6.73 -14.13
N THR A 191 -16.39 -6.63 -14.78
CA THR A 191 -16.52 -6.23 -16.19
C THR A 191 -16.57 -4.70 -16.38
N THR A 192 -16.62 -3.94 -15.30
CA THR A 192 -16.65 -2.48 -15.36
C THR A 192 -15.27 -1.93 -15.76
N GLY A 193 -15.31 -0.86 -16.55
CA GLY A 193 -14.12 -0.16 -16.97
C GLY A 193 -13.35 0.41 -15.77
N PRO A 194 -12.05 0.66 -15.92
CA PRO A 194 -11.26 1.27 -14.85
C PRO A 194 -11.81 2.65 -14.47
N HIS A 195 -11.98 2.93 -13.16
CA HIS A 195 -12.65 4.12 -12.58
C HIS A 195 -14.16 4.29 -12.85
N ALA A 196 -14.85 3.25 -13.31
CA ALA A 196 -16.31 3.26 -13.43
C ALA A 196 -17.04 3.10 -12.09
#